data_AF-A0A3M1MWY4-F1
#
_entry.id   AF-A0A3M1MWY4-F1
#
_cell.length_a   1.000
_cell.length_b   1.000
_cell.length_c   1.000
_cell.angle_alpha   90.00
_cell.angle_beta   90.00
_cell.angle_gamma   90.00
#
_symmetry.space_group_name_H-M   'P 1'
#
loop_
_entity.id
_entity.type
_entity.pdbx_description
1 polymer ?
#
loop_
_entity_poly.entity_id
_entity_poly.type
_entity_poly.pdbx_seq_one_letter_code
_entity_poly.pdbx_strand_id
1 'polypeptide(L)'
;MGRIPEETIQQIRDRVDIVELVGRYVQLKRSGVNNFGLCPFHGEKTPSFNVNADRQSFHCFGCGEGGNAISFLMKIEGLGFREAVEKLAAEVGVEIAEERTSPE
;
A
#
# COMPACT_ATOMS: atom_id res chain seq x y z
N MET A 1 3.29 -1.28 23.54
CA MET A 1 2.79 -0.71 22.27
C MET A 1 1.33 -1.06 22.14
N GLY A 2 0.46 -0.06 21.98
CA GLY A 2 -0.97 -0.28 21.76
C GLY A 2 -1.23 -0.92 20.40
N ARG A 3 -2.27 -1.76 20.32
CA ARG A 3 -2.76 -2.32 19.06
C ARG A 3 -3.46 -1.20 18.27
N ILE A 4 -3.26 -1.16 16.96
CA ILE A 4 -4.05 -0.28 16.08
C ILE A 4 -5.41 -0.95 15.86
N PRO A 5 -6.54 -0.26 16.10
CA PRO A 5 -7.86 -0.83 15.87
C PRO A 5 -8.05 -1.25 14.41
N GLU A 6 -8.73 -2.39 14.20
CA GLU A 6 -9.00 -2.89 12.83
C GLU A 6 -9.86 -1.92 12.02
N GLU A 7 -10.78 -1.20 12.68
CA GLU A 7 -11.58 -0.14 12.07
C GLU A 7 -10.69 1.00 11.53
N THR A 8 -9.69 1.43 12.28
CA THR A 8 -8.73 2.45 11.83
C THR A 8 -7.97 1.97 10.59
N ILE A 9 -7.53 0.71 10.57
CA ILE A 9 -6.85 0.12 9.40
C ILE A 9 -7.77 0.11 8.19
N GLN A 10 -9.05 -0.23 8.38
CA GLN A 10 -10.03 -0.24 7.30
C GLN A 10 -10.29 1.18 6.76
N GLN A 11 -10.48 2.17 7.64
CA GLN A 11 -10.65 3.58 7.23
C GLN A 11 -9.46 4.10 6.40
N ILE A 12 -8.24 3.71 6.76
CA ILE A 12 -7.05 4.06 5.98
C ILE A 12 -7.12 3.40 4.60
N ARG A 13 -7.42 2.09 4.53
CA ARG A 13 -7.53 1.37 3.25
C ARG A 13 -8.62 1.92 2.35
N ASP A 14 -9.74 2.39 2.91
CA ASP A 14 -10.85 2.96 2.14
C ASP A 14 -10.54 4.34 1.58
N ARG A 15 -9.61 5.08 2.20
CA ARG A 15 -9.23 6.44 1.76
C ARG A 15 -7.98 6.49 0.89
N VAL A 16 -7.11 5.49 0.97
CA VAL A 16 -5.90 5.42 0.15
C VAL A 16 -6.26 4.89 -1.23
N ASP A 17 -5.97 5.67 -2.28
CA ASP A 17 -5.95 5.15 -3.65
C ASP A 17 -4.58 4.52 -3.95
N ILE A 18 -4.56 3.20 -4.15
CA ILE A 18 -3.33 2.47 -4.47
C ILE A 18 -2.70 2.92 -5.79
N VAL A 19 -3.48 3.38 -6.77
CA VAL A 19 -2.96 3.83 -8.06
C VAL A 19 -2.17 5.12 -7.87
N GLU A 20 -2.71 6.06 -7.07
CA GLU A 20 -2.02 7.29 -6.72
C GLU A 20 -0.78 7.01 -5.88
N LEU A 21 -0.89 6.14 -4.88
CA LEU A 21 0.25 5.77 -4.02
C LEU A 21 1.39 5.17 -4.84
N VAL A 22 1.11 4.15 -5.66
CA VAL A 22 2.14 3.51 -6.50
C VAL A 22 2.67 4.47 -7.54
N GLY A 23 1.82 5.32 -8.12
CA GLY A 23 2.19 6.29 -9.15
C GLY A 23 3.26 7.29 -8.71
N ARG A 24 3.47 7.48 -7.40
CA ARG A 24 4.56 8.29 -6.84
C ARG A 24 5.95 7.64 -7.01
N TYR A 25 6.00 6.31 -7.15
CA TYR A 25 7.25 5.52 -7.22
C TYR A 25 7.45 4.89 -8.60
N VAL A 26 6.37 4.54 -9.30
CA VAL A 26 6.40 3.80 -10.56
C VAL A 26 5.63 4.57 -11.61
N GLN A 27 6.23 4.75 -12.78
CA GLN A 27 5.51 5.28 -13.93
C GLN A 27 4.49 4.24 -14.42
N LEU A 28 3.21 4.54 -14.23
CA LEU A 28 2.10 3.68 -14.61
C LEU A 28 1.42 4.13 -15.90
N LYS A 29 1.07 3.17 -16.75
CA LYS A 29 0.23 3.38 -17.93
C LYS A 29 -1.11 2.67 -17.74
N ARG A 30 -2.20 3.44 -17.84
CA ARG A 30 -3.56 2.92 -17.69
C ARG A 30 -3.96 2.02 -18.85
N SER A 31 -4.61 0.90 -18.53
CA SER A 31 -5.22 -0.06 -19.46
C SER A 31 -6.51 -0.62 -18.83
N GLY A 32 -7.64 0.02 -19.15
CA GLY A 32 -8.92 -0.27 -18.51
C GLY A 32 -8.91 0.06 -17.02
N VAL A 33 -9.26 -0.92 -16.19
CA VAL A 33 -9.21 -0.87 -14.71
C VAL A 33 -7.82 -1.14 -14.13
N ASN A 34 -6.88 -1.58 -14.97
CA ASN A 34 -5.53 -1.91 -14.58
C ASN A 34 -4.57 -0.79 -14.97
N ASN A 35 -3.44 -0.72 -14.28
CA ASN A 35 -2.36 0.22 -14.55
C ASN A 35 -1.04 -0.56 -14.54
N PHE A 36 -0.26 -0.44 -15.60
CA PHE A 36 0.94 -1.26 -15.80
C PHE A 36 2.22 -0.43 -15.75
N GLY A 37 3.28 -0.98 -15.15
CA GLY A 37 4.61 -0.38 -15.08
C GLY A 37 5.71 -1.43 -14.94
N LEU A 38 6.96 -0.96 -14.86
CA LEU A 38 8.09 -1.80 -14.46
C LEU A 38 8.01 -2.06 -12.96
N CYS A 39 8.28 -3.29 -12.54
CA CYS A 39 8.29 -3.65 -11.13
C CYS A 39 9.39 -2.90 -10.38
N PRO A 40 9.09 -2.24 -9.25
CA PRO A 40 10.11 -1.61 -8.43
C PRO A 40 10.85 -2.61 -7.53
N PHE A 41 10.37 -3.86 -7.43
CA PHE A 41 10.89 -4.88 -6.52
C PHE A 41 11.87 -5.87 -7.18
N HIS A 42 11.99 -5.87 -8.51
CA HIS A 42 12.98 -6.67 -9.22
C HIS A 42 13.37 -6.01 -10.54
N GLY A 43 14.56 -6.33 -11.06
CA GLY A 43 15.05 -5.78 -12.32
C GLY A 43 14.43 -6.50 -13.53
N GLU A 44 13.66 -5.78 -14.34
CA GLU A 44 13.08 -6.29 -15.59
C GLU A 44 13.10 -5.22 -16.71
N LYS A 45 12.91 -5.66 -17.96
CA LYS A 45 12.83 -4.77 -19.14
C LYS A 45 11.42 -4.62 -19.70
N THR A 46 10.51 -5.51 -19.32
CA THR A 46 9.13 -5.56 -19.81
C THR A 46 8.19 -5.27 -18.64
N PRO A 47 7.16 -4.42 -18.80
CA PRO A 47 6.22 -4.14 -17.72
C PRO A 47 5.49 -5.41 -17.25
N SER A 48 5.72 -5.84 -16.01
CA SER A 48 4.96 -6.94 -15.40
C SER A 48 4.21 -6.53 -14.12
N PHE A 49 4.41 -5.28 -13.67
CA PHE A 49 3.74 -4.73 -12.50
C PHE A 49 2.36 -4.21 -12.85
N ASN A 50 1.31 -4.80 -12.27
CA ASN A 50 -0.09 -4.41 -12.45
C ASN A 50 -0.64 -3.83 -11.15
N VAL A 51 -1.29 -2.67 -11.23
CA VAL A 51 -2.12 -2.07 -10.18
C VAL A 51 -3.57 -2.02 -10.64
N ASN A 52 -4.45 -2.71 -9.92
CA ASN A 52 -5.87 -2.75 -10.21
C ASN A 52 -6.62 -1.73 -9.33
N ALA A 53 -7.28 -0.76 -9.97
CA ALA A 53 -7.98 0.33 -9.30
C ALA A 53 -9.21 -0.16 -8.52
N ASP A 54 -10.01 -1.06 -9.08
CA ASP A 54 -11.25 -1.53 -8.44
C ASP A 54 -10.95 -2.41 -7.22
N ARG A 55 -9.94 -3.28 -7.33
CA ARG A 55 -9.53 -4.20 -6.26
C ARG A 55 -8.61 -3.55 -5.23
N GLN A 56 -8.17 -2.31 -5.47
CA GLN A 56 -7.22 -1.58 -4.62
C GLN A 56 -5.99 -2.45 -4.26
N SER A 57 -5.41 -3.11 -5.27
CA SER A 57 -4.34 -4.09 -5.11
C SER A 57 -3.29 -4.01 -6.23
N PHE A 58 -2.06 -4.42 -5.93
CA PHE A 58 -1.00 -4.61 -6.93
C PHE A 58 -0.58 -6.07 -7.02
N HIS A 59 -0.06 -6.46 -8.19
CA HIS A 59 0.61 -7.72 -8.41
C HIS A 59 1.64 -7.60 -9.53
N CYS A 60 2.81 -8.18 -9.31
CA CYS A 60 3.87 -8.32 -10.28
C CYS A 60 3.88 -9.73 -10.85
N PHE A 61 3.61 -9.88 -12.14
CA PHE A 61 3.62 -11.19 -12.79
C PHE A 61 5.03 -11.75 -13.02
N GLY A 62 6.08 -10.94 -12.90
CA GLY A 62 7.47 -11.37 -13.04
C GLY A 62 8.06 -12.00 -11.78
N CYS A 63 7.81 -11.40 -10.60
CA CYS A 63 8.38 -11.86 -9.32
C CYS A 63 7.35 -12.37 -8.31
N GLY A 64 6.06 -12.28 -8.61
CA GLY A 64 4.97 -12.74 -7.74
C GLY A 64 4.60 -11.77 -6.60
N GLU A 65 5.36 -10.68 -6.44
CA GLU A 65 5.08 -9.67 -5.42
C GLU A 65 3.68 -9.08 -5.57
N GLY A 66 2.95 -8.94 -4.48
CA GLY A 66 1.57 -8.46 -4.51
C GLY A 66 1.05 -8.08 -3.14
N GLY A 67 -0.04 -7.32 -3.13
CA GLY A 67 -0.68 -6.88 -1.90
C GLY A 67 -1.54 -5.62 -2.08
N ASN A 68 -1.81 -4.95 -0.98
CA ASN A 68 -2.54 -3.68 -0.94
C ASN A 68 -1.59 -2.50 -0.72
N ALA A 69 -2.15 -1.30 -0.53
CA ALA A 69 -1.39 -0.07 -0.29
C ALA A 69 -0.39 -0.18 0.88
N ILE A 70 -0.78 -0.80 2.00
CA ILE A 70 0.09 -0.99 3.17
C ILE A 70 1.25 -1.92 2.79
N SER A 71 0.95 -3.07 2.18
CA SER A 71 1.98 -4.03 1.75
C SER A 71 2.97 -3.42 0.75
N PHE A 72 2.49 -2.58 -0.16
CA PHE A 72 3.32 -1.86 -1.12
C PHE A 72 4.27 -0.91 -0.38
N LEU A 73 3.75 -0.06 0.51
CA LEU A 73 4.53 0.93 1.24
C LEU A 73 5.58 0.27 2.15
N MET A 74 5.20 -0.79 2.85
CA MET A 74 6.13 -1.61 3.64
C MET A 74 7.31 -2.10 2.80
N LYS A 75 7.05 -2.62 1.60
CA LYS A 75 8.09 -3.18 0.73
C LYS A 75 8.95 -2.10 0.07
N ILE A 76 8.34 -1.03 -0.43
CA ILE A 76 9.06 0.00 -1.20
C ILE A 76 9.90 0.91 -0.31
N GLU A 77 9.50 1.12 0.95
CA GLU A 77 10.22 1.96 1.90
C GLU A 77 10.93 1.17 3.00
N GLY A 78 10.77 -0.16 3.06
CA GLY A 78 11.38 -1.00 4.09
C GLY A 78 10.79 -0.79 5.49
N LEU A 79 9.52 -0.41 5.56
CA LEU A 79 8.82 -0.10 6.81
C LEU A 79 8.20 -1.33 7.47
N GLY A 80 8.15 -1.32 8.81
CA GLY A 80 7.29 -2.20 9.56
C GLY A 80 5.80 -1.88 9.34
N PHE A 81 4.93 -2.82 9.71
CA PHE A 81 3.48 -2.66 9.51
C PHE A 81 2.93 -1.39 10.19
N ARG A 82 3.32 -1.13 11.44
CA ARG A 82 2.85 0.05 12.19
C ARG A 82 3.28 1.35 11.52
N GLU A 83 4.54 1.46 11.13
CA GLU A 83 5.09 2.65 10.48
C GLU A 83 4.39 2.92 9.13
N ALA A 84 4.13 1.88 8.35
CA ALA A 84 3.40 2.01 7.09
C ALA A 84 1.95 2.47 7.31
N VAL A 85 1.28 1.94 8.34
CA VAL A 85 -0.08 2.36 8.71
C VAL A 85 -0.10 3.81 9.20
N GLU A 86 0.84 4.21 10.06
CA GLU A 86 0.98 5.60 10.53
C GLU A 86 1.24 6.57 9.40
N LYS A 87 2.10 6.20 8.46
CA LYS A 87 2.42 7.04 7.30
C LYS A 87 1.19 7.23 6.40
N LEU A 88 0.50 6.15 6.06
CA LEU A 88 -0.74 6.24 5.26
C LEU A 88 -1.85 6.99 6.01
N ALA A 89 -1.99 6.78 7.32
CA ALA A 89 -2.94 7.49 8.17
C ALA A 89 -2.73 9.00 8.12
N ALA A 90 -1.47 9.44 8.24
CA ALA A 90 -1.10 10.85 8.14
C ALA A 90 -1.40 11.43 6.75
N GLU A 91 -1.18 10.66 5.68
CA GLU A 91 -1.46 11.09 4.31
C GLU A 91 -2.95 11.28 4.02
N VAL A 92 -3.81 10.43 4.60
CA VAL A 92 -5.28 10.45 4.35
C VAL A 92 -6.10 11.05 5.49
N GLY A 93 -5.43 11.67 6.46
CA GLY A 93 -6.05 12.37 7.59
C GLY A 93 -6.92 11.45 8.46
N VAL A 94 -6.42 10.26 8.79
CA VAL A 94 -7.06 9.34 9.75
C VAL A 94 -6.25 9.37 11.04
N GLU A 95 -6.91 9.64 12.16
CA GLU A 95 -6.27 9.61 13.48
C GLU A 95 -6.15 8.16 13.97
N ILE A 96 -4.96 7.78 14.42
CA ILE A 96 -4.74 6.47 15.04
C ILE A 96 -5.03 6.60 16.53
N ALA A 97 -6.16 6.04 16.96
CA ALA A 97 -6.45 5.87 18.38
C ALA A 97 -5.48 4.84 18.97
N GLU A 98 -4.56 5.28 19.84
CA GLU A 98 -3.70 4.36 20.57
C GLU A 98 -4.50 3.72 21.71
N GLU A 99 -4.88 2.44 21.57
CA GLU A 99 -5.31 1.65 22.74
C GLU A 99 -4.12 1.52 23.69
N ARG A 100 -4.10 2.32 24.76
CA ARG A 100 -3.15 2.10 25.86
C ARG A 100 -3.47 0.75 26.45
N THR A 101 -2.62 -0.24 26.20
CA THR A 101 -2.62 -1.49 26.98
C THR A 101 -2.19 -1.10 28.39
N SER A 102 -3.15 -0.88 29.29
CA SER A 102 -2.87 -0.75 30.71
C SER A 102 -2.27 -2.07 31.18
N PRO A 103 -1.06 -2.08 31.76
CA PRO A 103 -0.59 -3.26 32.48
C PRO A 103 -1.45 -3.43 33.75
N GLU A 104 -2.06 -4.60 33.91
CA GLU A 104 -2.55 -5.06 35.23
C GLU A 104 -1.36 -5.38 36.16
#